data_AF-A0A924B0L3-F1
#
_entry.id   AF-A0A924B0L3-F1
#
_cell.length_a   1.000
_cell.length_b   1.000
_cell.length_c   1.000
_cell.angle_alpha   90.00
_cell.angle_beta   90.00
_cell.angle_gamma   90.00
#
_symmetry.space_group_name_H-M   'P 1'
#
loop_
_entity.id
_entity.type
_entity.pdbx_description
1 polymer ?
#
loop_
_entity_poly.entity_id
_entity_poly.type
_entity_poly.pdbx_seq_one_letter_code
_entity_poly.pdbx_strand_id
1 'polypeptide(L)'
;MSSSSSFRNLLEKRANQNPHVLDHWSGTFFEYLDLVKKNPKFSRNAYQRMYDMIVEAGTEEYIDFKKQVIRYKFFDDVPNNGKDAVFGLDVQLMKLVNVLKAAALGYGTEKRVILLHGPVGSAKSTICRMLKKGLEAYSKSESGALFTFEWVDEAGKLDEIFGKNVRVYPTPMNEEPLWIIPNDMRQSVCDDINKGQDGDFRVKIVGELCPPSRFIFKNLMEKYNGDMMKVLSHVRVKRMFISEADRIGIGTFQPKDEKNQDSTELTGDINYRKIAEYGSDSDPRAFNFDGEFNVANRGMIEFVEVLKLDVAFLYDLLG
;
A
#
# COMPACT_ATOMS: atom_id res chain seq x y z
N MET A 1 26.58 1.75 -38.51
CA MET A 1 25.14 1.44 -38.28
C MET A 1 24.96 -0.02 -37.82
N SER A 2 25.54 -0.46 -36.69
CA SER A 2 25.35 -1.85 -36.20
C SER A 2 25.14 -2.00 -34.68
N SER A 3 24.99 -0.90 -33.93
CA SER A 3 24.78 -0.94 -32.47
C SER A 3 23.31 -0.94 -32.05
N SER A 4 22.37 -0.57 -32.93
CA SER A 4 20.93 -0.46 -32.60
C SER A 4 20.20 -1.80 -32.51
N SER A 5 20.68 -2.85 -33.18
CA SER A 5 20.08 -4.20 -33.16
C SER A 5 20.40 -4.98 -31.88
N SER A 6 21.56 -4.74 -31.26
CA SER A 6 22.00 -5.46 -30.05
C SER A 6 21.14 -5.11 -28.83
N PHE A 7 20.88 -3.82 -28.61
CA PHE A 7 20.04 -3.37 -27.48
C PHE A 7 18.58 -3.78 -27.65
N ARG A 8 18.04 -3.70 -28.87
CA ARG A 8 16.67 -4.14 -29.15
C ARG A 8 16.49 -5.62 -28.87
N ASN A 9 17.41 -6.46 -29.34
CA ASN A 9 17.37 -7.91 -29.07
C ASN A 9 17.55 -8.22 -27.58
N LEU A 10 18.37 -7.44 -26.85
CA LEU A 10 18.51 -7.58 -25.40
C LEU A 10 17.20 -7.24 -24.66
N LEU A 11 16.53 -6.15 -25.06
CA LEU A 11 15.26 -5.74 -24.48
C LEU A 11 14.13 -6.74 -24.80
N GLU A 12 14.04 -7.21 -26.04
CA GLU A 12 13.06 -8.23 -26.45
C GLU A 12 13.30 -9.56 -25.73
N LYS A 13 14.57 -9.98 -25.58
CA LYS A 13 14.92 -11.19 -24.83
C LYS A 13 14.58 -11.07 -23.34
N ARG A 14 14.83 -9.91 -22.71
CA ARG A 14 14.46 -9.68 -21.30
C ARG A 14 12.94 -9.56 -21.11
N ALA A 15 12.24 -8.88 -22.03
CA ALA A 15 10.79 -8.76 -21.99
C ALA A 15 10.11 -10.15 -22.10
N ASN A 16 10.65 -11.03 -22.95
CA ASN A 16 10.13 -12.40 -23.10
C ASN A 16 10.59 -13.36 -21.98
N GLN A 17 11.67 -13.07 -21.25
CA GLN A 17 12.16 -13.88 -20.12
C GLN A 17 11.48 -13.56 -18.79
N ASN A 18 10.88 -12.37 -18.64
CA ASN A 18 10.03 -11.99 -17.52
C ASN A 18 8.56 -11.86 -17.93
N PRO A 19 7.88 -12.92 -18.40
CA PRO A 19 6.44 -12.89 -18.58
C PRO A 19 5.79 -13.08 -17.20
N HIS A 20 6.00 -12.15 -16.28
CA HIS A 20 5.15 -12.08 -15.10
C HIS A 20 3.80 -11.57 -15.59
N VAL A 21 2.89 -12.50 -15.91
CA VAL A 21 1.52 -12.21 -16.38
C VAL A 21 0.79 -11.29 -15.40
N LEU A 22 1.20 -11.30 -14.13
CA LEU A 22 0.68 -10.42 -13.08
C LEU A 22 1.28 -9.01 -13.07
N ASP A 23 2.42 -8.76 -13.72
CA ASP A 23 3.11 -7.46 -13.60
C ASP A 23 2.30 -6.31 -14.21
N HIS A 24 1.44 -6.61 -15.17
CA HIS A 24 0.59 -5.61 -15.82
C HIS A 24 -0.89 -6.04 -15.80
N TRP A 25 -1.27 -6.88 -14.85
CA TRP A 25 -2.65 -7.35 -14.77
C TRP A 25 -3.59 -6.15 -14.55
N SER A 26 -4.60 -6.06 -15.41
CA SER A 26 -5.75 -5.21 -15.23
C SER A 26 -7.00 -5.97 -15.67
N GLY A 27 -8.11 -5.70 -15.00
CA GLY A 27 -9.34 -6.43 -15.21
C GLY A 27 -10.52 -5.77 -14.53
N THR A 28 -11.67 -6.42 -14.65
CA THR A 28 -12.90 -5.99 -14.01
C THR A 28 -12.86 -6.26 -12.50
N PHE A 29 -13.77 -5.62 -11.77
CA PHE A 29 -13.95 -5.92 -10.35
C PHE A 29 -14.25 -7.40 -10.06
N PHE A 30 -15.02 -8.07 -10.93
CA PHE A 30 -15.38 -9.48 -10.75
C PHE A 30 -14.20 -10.42 -11.01
N GLU A 31 -13.38 -10.14 -12.01
CA GLU A 31 -12.13 -10.89 -12.24
C GLU A 31 -11.19 -10.77 -11.04
N TYR A 32 -11.14 -9.59 -10.40
CA TYR A 32 -10.41 -9.41 -9.15
C TYR A 32 -11.01 -10.24 -7.99
N LEU A 33 -12.34 -10.30 -7.84
CA LEU A 33 -12.97 -11.15 -6.83
C LEU A 33 -12.61 -12.64 -7.04
N ASP A 34 -12.55 -13.09 -8.29
CA ASP A 34 -12.12 -14.45 -8.61
C ASP A 34 -10.64 -14.68 -8.25
N LEU A 35 -9.78 -13.68 -8.45
CA LEU A 35 -8.38 -13.74 -7.99
C LEU A 35 -8.29 -13.84 -6.47
N VAL A 36 -9.04 -13.02 -5.73
CA VAL A 36 -9.07 -13.06 -4.25
C VAL A 36 -9.63 -14.39 -3.75
N LYS A 37 -10.64 -14.95 -4.42
CA LYS A 37 -11.18 -16.27 -4.07
C LYS A 37 -10.16 -17.39 -4.30
N LYS A 38 -9.33 -17.29 -5.34
CA LYS A 38 -8.23 -18.24 -5.59
C LYS A 38 -7.07 -18.05 -4.61
N ASN A 39 -6.72 -16.81 -4.31
CA ASN A 39 -5.67 -16.46 -3.37
C ASN A 39 -6.12 -15.31 -2.45
N PRO A 40 -6.69 -15.65 -1.27
CA PRO A 40 -7.11 -14.67 -0.28
C PRO A 40 -6.02 -13.68 0.15
N LYS A 41 -4.73 -14.06 0.05
CA LYS A 41 -3.61 -13.21 0.47
C LYS A 41 -3.46 -11.93 -0.35
N PHE A 42 -4.12 -11.79 -1.50
CA PHE A 42 -4.14 -10.54 -2.26
C PHE A 42 -4.85 -9.39 -1.53
N SER A 43 -5.74 -9.69 -0.58
CA SER A 43 -6.43 -8.69 0.22
C SER A 43 -5.72 -8.37 1.55
N ARG A 44 -4.44 -8.76 1.71
CA ARG A 44 -3.68 -8.49 2.95
C ARG A 44 -3.55 -6.99 3.23
N ASN A 45 -3.65 -6.64 4.50
CA ASN A 45 -3.31 -5.30 4.96
C ASN A 45 -1.77 -5.08 5.00
N ALA A 46 -1.35 -3.86 5.31
CA ALA A 46 0.08 -3.50 5.34
C ALA A 46 0.89 -4.34 6.34
N TYR A 47 0.37 -4.55 7.54
CA TYR A 47 1.04 -5.32 8.60
C TYR A 47 1.19 -6.80 8.24
N GLN A 48 0.14 -7.42 7.71
CA GLN A 48 0.16 -8.80 7.24
C GLN A 48 1.18 -8.96 6.11
N ARG A 49 1.21 -8.04 5.14
CA ARG A 49 2.17 -8.06 4.04
C ARG A 49 3.61 -7.92 4.55
N MET A 50 3.86 -6.99 5.46
CA MET A 50 5.19 -6.76 6.01
C MET A 50 5.68 -7.94 6.87
N TYR A 51 4.79 -8.53 7.68
CA TYR A 51 5.10 -9.72 8.46
C TYR A 51 5.41 -10.92 7.54
N ASP A 52 4.54 -11.21 6.58
CA ASP A 52 4.72 -12.32 5.65
C ASP A 52 5.98 -12.17 4.82
N MET A 53 6.29 -10.96 4.34
CA MET A 53 7.55 -10.65 3.64
C MET A 53 8.79 -11.09 4.46
N ILE A 54 8.80 -10.78 5.75
CA ILE A 54 9.94 -11.08 6.63
C ILE A 54 10.03 -12.59 6.90
N VAL A 55 8.89 -13.25 7.15
CA VAL A 55 8.85 -14.68 7.45
C VAL A 55 9.11 -15.54 6.21
N GLU A 56 8.61 -15.15 5.05
CA GLU A 56 8.81 -15.85 3.77
C GLU A 56 10.29 -15.83 3.33
N ALA A 57 11.08 -14.85 3.76
CA ALA A 57 12.53 -14.86 3.55
C ALA A 57 13.25 -15.99 4.33
N GLY A 58 12.58 -16.59 5.31
CA GLY A 58 13.08 -17.71 6.11
C GLY A 58 13.49 -17.31 7.53
N THR A 59 13.44 -18.27 8.44
CA THR A 59 13.82 -18.12 9.84
C THR A 59 14.76 -19.24 10.29
N GLU A 60 15.59 -18.96 11.28
CA GLU A 60 16.45 -19.94 11.95
C GLU A 60 16.31 -19.79 13.46
N GLU A 61 16.08 -20.91 14.14
CA GLU A 61 15.98 -20.93 15.60
C GLU A 61 17.32 -21.38 16.20
N TYR A 62 17.78 -20.64 17.21
CA TYR A 62 18.96 -21.01 17.99
C TYR A 62 18.79 -20.62 19.46
N ILE A 63 19.65 -21.18 20.32
CA ILE A 63 19.63 -20.89 21.75
C ILE A 63 20.79 -19.94 22.06
N ASP A 64 20.45 -18.75 22.58
CA ASP A 64 21.40 -17.79 23.09
C ASP A 64 21.20 -17.61 24.60
N PHE A 65 22.22 -17.91 25.41
CA PHE A 65 22.17 -17.85 26.88
C PHE A 65 20.86 -18.42 27.49
N LYS A 66 20.45 -19.62 27.05
CA LYS A 66 19.21 -20.34 27.44
C LYS A 66 17.89 -19.71 26.96
N LYS A 67 17.94 -18.68 26.12
CA LYS A 67 16.76 -18.11 25.46
C LYS A 67 16.67 -18.65 24.05
N GLN A 68 15.48 -19.08 23.63
CA GLN A 68 15.20 -19.34 22.23
C GLN A 68 15.12 -18.00 21.50
N VAL A 69 15.93 -17.87 20.45
CA VAL A 69 15.99 -16.68 19.60
C VAL A 69 15.69 -17.11 18.17
N ILE A 70 14.81 -16.35 17.52
CA ILE A 70 14.49 -16.52 16.11
C ILE A 70 15.28 -15.47 15.33
N ARG A 71 16.18 -15.94 14.47
CA ARG A 71 16.86 -15.13 13.47
C ARG A 71 16.01 -15.08 12.21
N TYR A 72 15.76 -13.88 11.70
CA TYR A 72 15.00 -13.68 10.46
C TYR A 72 15.97 -13.39 9.32
N LYS A 73 16.02 -14.28 8.33
CA LYS A 73 16.97 -14.20 7.19
C LYS A 73 16.76 -12.96 6.32
N PHE A 74 15.58 -12.37 6.38
CA PHE A 74 15.29 -11.07 5.77
C PHE A 74 16.37 -10.02 6.11
N PHE A 75 16.85 -10.00 7.35
CA PHE A 75 17.84 -9.02 7.81
C PHE A 75 19.30 -9.37 7.47
N ASP A 76 19.54 -10.51 6.81
CA ASP A 76 20.88 -10.87 6.29
C ASP A 76 21.18 -10.20 4.95
N ASP A 77 20.19 -9.56 4.31
CA ASP A 77 20.33 -8.81 3.04
C ASP A 77 21.00 -9.62 1.90
N VAL A 78 20.74 -10.92 1.85
CA VAL A 78 21.33 -11.86 0.88
C VAL A 78 21.18 -11.39 -0.58
N PRO A 79 20.02 -10.88 -1.03
CA PRO A 79 19.86 -10.40 -2.41
C PRO A 79 20.78 -9.23 -2.79
N ASN A 80 21.28 -8.47 -1.80
CA ASN A 80 22.19 -7.36 -2.02
C ASN A 80 23.61 -7.64 -1.48
N ASN A 81 24.00 -8.91 -1.41
CA ASN A 81 25.31 -9.38 -0.93
C ASN A 81 25.63 -8.90 0.50
N GLY A 82 24.62 -8.78 1.37
CA GLY A 82 24.82 -8.43 2.78
C GLY A 82 25.23 -6.98 3.01
N LYS A 83 25.05 -6.08 2.03
CA LYS A 83 25.46 -4.67 2.13
C LYS A 83 24.83 -3.96 3.32
N ASP A 84 23.57 -4.27 3.60
CA ASP A 84 22.77 -3.68 4.67
C ASP A 84 22.51 -4.67 5.82
N ALA A 85 23.20 -5.80 5.84
CA ALA A 85 22.95 -6.87 6.80
C ALA A 85 23.08 -6.39 8.26
N VAL A 86 22.12 -6.80 9.08
CA VAL A 86 22.03 -6.41 10.50
C VAL A 86 22.47 -7.59 11.37
N PHE A 87 23.57 -7.42 12.09
CA PHE A 87 24.14 -8.45 12.96
C PHE A 87 23.99 -8.10 14.45
N GLY A 88 23.79 -9.11 15.29
CA GLY A 88 23.81 -8.97 16.75
C GLY A 88 22.57 -8.30 17.36
N LEU A 89 21.49 -8.14 16.58
CA LEU A 89 20.23 -7.54 17.03
C LEU A 89 19.06 -8.52 16.96
N ASP A 90 19.30 -9.83 16.91
CA ASP A 90 18.27 -10.86 16.71
C ASP A 90 17.13 -10.76 17.71
N VAL A 91 17.43 -10.51 19.00
CA VAL A 91 16.41 -10.34 20.04
C VAL A 91 15.55 -9.08 19.81
N GLN A 92 16.16 -7.98 19.36
CA GLN A 92 15.45 -6.72 19.06
C GLN A 92 14.63 -6.83 17.80
N LEU A 93 15.16 -7.47 16.75
CA LEU A 93 14.45 -7.78 15.52
C LEU A 93 13.28 -8.72 15.79
N MET A 94 13.45 -9.73 16.66
CA MET A 94 12.36 -10.60 17.09
C MET A 94 11.25 -9.82 17.80
N LYS A 95 11.57 -8.84 18.65
CA LYS A 95 10.56 -7.96 19.25
C LYS A 95 9.83 -7.13 18.18
N LEU A 96 10.55 -6.54 17.22
CA LEU A 96 9.97 -5.80 16.12
C LEU A 96 9.03 -6.67 15.27
N VAL A 97 9.46 -7.86 14.90
CA VAL A 97 8.64 -8.79 14.10
C VAL A 97 7.44 -9.30 14.90
N ASN A 98 7.56 -9.46 16.23
CA ASN A 98 6.41 -9.80 17.08
C ASN A 98 5.37 -8.68 17.13
N VAL A 99 5.78 -7.41 17.10
CA VAL A 99 4.88 -6.25 16.98
C VAL A 99 4.12 -6.32 15.64
N LEU A 100 4.81 -6.62 14.54
CA LEU A 100 4.18 -6.80 13.23
C LEU A 100 3.23 -8.00 13.20
N LYS A 101 3.60 -9.12 13.84
CA LYS A 101 2.76 -10.31 13.98
C LYS A 101 1.46 -9.99 14.75
N ALA A 102 1.58 -9.27 15.87
CA ALA A 102 0.42 -8.88 16.66
C ALA A 102 -0.51 -7.93 15.89
N ALA A 103 0.05 -6.98 15.13
CA ALA A 103 -0.71 -6.09 14.26
C ALA A 103 -1.37 -6.84 13.09
N ALA A 104 -0.68 -7.84 12.50
CA ALA A 104 -1.22 -8.67 11.44
C ALA A 104 -2.44 -9.51 11.89
N LEU A 105 -2.49 -9.87 13.17
CA LEU A 105 -3.61 -10.58 13.82
C LEU A 105 -4.71 -9.64 14.36
N GLY A 106 -4.49 -8.32 14.35
CA GLY A 106 -5.46 -7.33 14.83
C GLY A 106 -5.58 -7.24 16.36
N TYR A 107 -4.48 -7.44 17.09
CA TYR A 107 -4.45 -7.35 18.55
C TYR A 107 -4.30 -5.92 19.10
N GLY A 108 -4.64 -4.89 18.33
CA GLY A 108 -4.58 -3.48 18.71
C GLY A 108 -3.23 -2.81 18.46
N THR A 109 -2.19 -3.58 18.15
CA THR A 109 -0.85 -3.06 17.83
C THR A 109 -0.84 -2.31 16.49
N GLU A 110 -1.79 -2.58 15.61
CA GLU A 110 -1.97 -1.90 14.32
C GLU A 110 -2.32 -0.40 14.43
N LYS A 111 -2.69 0.06 15.64
CA LYS A 111 -3.01 1.46 15.96
C LYS A 111 -1.88 2.18 16.71
N ARG A 112 -0.67 1.62 16.73
CA ARG A 112 0.47 2.14 17.50
C ARG A 112 1.58 2.61 16.58
N VAL A 113 2.24 3.70 16.96
CA VAL A 113 3.48 4.15 16.33
C VAL A 113 4.65 3.32 16.88
N ILE A 114 5.51 2.81 16.00
CA ILE A 114 6.71 2.06 16.37
C ILE A 114 7.89 3.04 16.44
N LEU A 115 8.41 3.27 17.65
CA LEU A 115 9.58 4.12 17.86
C LEU A 115 10.85 3.26 18.03
N LEU A 116 11.75 3.32 17.05
CA LEU A 116 13.09 2.77 17.18
C LEU A 116 13.99 3.80 17.88
N HIS A 117 14.36 3.52 19.14
CA HIS A 117 15.26 4.37 19.91
C HIS A 117 16.54 3.62 20.28
N GLY A 118 17.65 4.36 20.38
CA GLY A 118 18.96 3.80 20.73
C GLY A 118 20.12 4.68 20.29
N PRO A 119 21.36 4.36 20.70
CA PRO A 119 22.55 5.12 20.34
C PRO A 119 22.76 5.31 18.83
N VAL A 120 23.63 6.25 18.48
CA VAL A 120 24.10 6.40 17.09
C VAL A 120 24.80 5.11 16.66
N GLY A 121 24.57 4.66 15.43
CA GLY A 121 25.16 3.43 14.90
C GLY A 121 24.43 2.13 15.22
N SER A 122 23.32 2.15 15.98
CA SER A 122 22.54 0.93 16.30
C SER A 122 21.63 0.42 15.17
N ALA A 123 22.01 0.59 13.90
CA ALA A 123 21.30 0.09 12.71
C ALA A 123 19.83 0.51 12.50
N LYS A 124 19.28 1.46 13.28
CA LYS A 124 17.87 1.89 13.21
C LYS A 124 17.42 2.26 11.79
N SER A 125 18.14 3.19 11.15
CA SER A 125 17.86 3.61 9.77
C SER A 125 18.15 2.50 8.75
N THR A 126 19.08 1.60 9.04
CA THR A 126 19.33 0.42 8.20
C THR A 126 18.12 -0.50 8.20
N ILE A 127 17.53 -0.78 9.37
CA ILE A 127 16.31 -1.59 9.50
C ILE A 127 15.16 -0.96 8.71
N CYS A 128 14.88 0.34 8.88
CA CYS A 128 13.84 1.03 8.13
C CYS A 128 14.07 0.92 6.61
N ARG A 129 15.30 1.15 6.15
CA ARG A 129 15.67 1.06 4.74
C ARG A 129 15.54 -0.35 4.17
N MET A 130 15.89 -1.38 4.94
CA MET A 130 15.67 -2.77 4.55
C MET A 130 14.19 -3.08 4.42
N LEU A 131 13.35 -2.63 5.36
CA LEU A 131 11.89 -2.81 5.27
C LEU A 131 11.31 -2.12 4.03
N LYS A 132 11.72 -0.89 3.73
CA LYS A 132 11.30 -0.16 2.52
C LYS A 132 11.66 -0.91 1.23
N LYS A 133 12.95 -1.24 1.06
CA LYS A 133 13.44 -2.00 -0.10
C LYS A 133 12.79 -3.36 -0.22
N GLY A 134 12.64 -4.05 0.92
CA GLY A 134 11.99 -5.35 1.00
C GLY A 134 10.54 -5.26 0.55
N LEU A 135 9.79 -4.25 1.00
CA LEU A 135 8.39 -4.07 0.66
C LEU A 135 8.20 -3.76 -0.83
N GLU A 136 9.06 -2.92 -1.39
CA GLU A 136 9.10 -2.66 -2.83
C GLU A 136 9.40 -3.95 -3.63
N ALA A 137 10.45 -4.70 -3.27
CA ALA A 137 10.81 -5.95 -3.94
C ALA A 137 9.72 -7.03 -3.79
N TYR A 138 9.15 -7.16 -2.59
CA TYR A 138 8.07 -8.11 -2.29
C TYR A 138 6.82 -7.78 -3.09
N SER A 139 6.49 -6.50 -3.25
CA SER A 139 5.34 -6.07 -4.06
C SER A 139 5.46 -6.44 -5.53
N LYS A 140 6.66 -6.73 -6.04
CA LYS A 140 6.94 -7.21 -7.41
C LYS A 140 6.91 -8.74 -7.54
N SER A 141 6.89 -9.47 -6.43
CA SER A 141 6.72 -10.92 -6.42
C SER A 141 5.26 -11.34 -6.58
N GLU A 142 5.01 -12.59 -6.96
CA GLU A 142 3.66 -13.17 -6.98
C GLU A 142 3.08 -13.27 -5.57
N SER A 143 3.89 -13.69 -4.60
CA SER A 143 3.48 -13.80 -3.19
C SER A 143 3.09 -12.46 -2.61
N GLY A 144 3.83 -11.39 -2.89
CA GLY A 144 3.56 -10.04 -2.37
C GLY A 144 2.56 -9.23 -3.18
N ALA A 145 1.76 -9.88 -4.02
CA ALA A 145 0.84 -9.16 -4.88
C ALA A 145 -0.28 -8.42 -4.15
N LEU A 146 -0.52 -7.19 -4.62
CA LEU A 146 -1.55 -6.27 -4.19
C LEU A 146 -2.12 -5.52 -5.40
N PHE A 147 -3.37 -5.11 -5.28
CA PHE A 147 -4.16 -4.51 -6.36
C PHE A 147 -4.82 -3.23 -5.89
N THR A 148 -4.97 -2.28 -6.80
CA THR A 148 -5.73 -1.04 -6.61
C THR A 148 -6.74 -0.92 -7.73
N PHE A 149 -7.57 0.12 -7.73
CA PHE A 149 -8.53 0.34 -8.80
C PHE A 149 -8.54 1.77 -9.31
N GLU A 150 -9.13 1.95 -10.46
CA GLU A 150 -9.42 3.24 -11.05
C GLU A 150 -10.83 3.25 -11.61
N TRP A 151 -11.47 4.40 -11.51
CA TRP A 151 -12.77 4.61 -12.11
C TRP A 151 -12.58 4.91 -13.61
N VAL A 152 -13.38 4.32 -14.47
CA VAL A 152 -13.30 4.48 -15.93
C VAL A 152 -14.62 4.96 -16.52
N ASP A 153 -14.54 5.92 -17.42
CA ASP A 153 -15.64 6.38 -18.27
C ASP A 153 -15.25 6.18 -19.74
N GLU A 154 -15.42 4.96 -20.23
CA GLU A 154 -15.07 4.61 -21.61
C GLU A 154 -15.94 5.36 -22.64
N ALA A 155 -17.20 5.64 -22.30
CA ALA A 155 -18.14 6.34 -23.17
C ALA A 155 -17.88 7.85 -23.22
N GLY A 156 -17.20 8.39 -22.20
CA GLY A 156 -16.85 9.79 -22.13
C GLY A 156 -18.04 10.72 -21.88
N LYS A 157 -19.04 10.25 -21.13
CA LYS A 157 -20.32 10.93 -20.89
C LYS A 157 -20.54 11.28 -19.42
N LEU A 158 -19.51 11.16 -18.59
CA LEU A 158 -19.56 11.32 -17.13
C LEU A 158 -18.70 12.49 -16.65
N ASP A 159 -18.48 13.49 -17.50
CA ASP A 159 -17.69 14.69 -17.20
C ASP A 159 -18.12 15.41 -15.89
N GLU A 160 -19.42 15.37 -15.54
CA GLU A 160 -19.93 15.95 -14.28
C GLU A 160 -19.42 15.18 -13.03
N ILE A 161 -19.23 13.86 -13.17
CA ILE A 161 -18.83 12.97 -12.07
C ILE A 161 -17.31 12.82 -12.00
N PHE A 162 -16.62 12.78 -13.13
CA PHE A 162 -15.17 12.52 -13.20
C PHE A 162 -14.34 13.80 -13.37
N GLY A 163 -14.95 14.88 -13.84
CA GLY A 163 -14.26 16.08 -14.31
C GLY A 163 -14.22 16.14 -15.84
N LYS A 164 -14.12 17.37 -16.38
CA LYS A 164 -14.11 17.61 -17.82
C LYS A 164 -12.95 16.88 -18.49
N ASN A 165 -13.24 16.14 -19.56
CA ASN A 165 -12.26 15.34 -20.31
C ASN A 165 -11.51 14.27 -19.49
N VAL A 166 -12.01 13.91 -18.30
CA VAL A 166 -11.42 12.84 -17.48
C VAL A 166 -12.07 11.51 -17.87
N ARG A 167 -11.27 10.59 -18.43
CA ARG A 167 -11.73 9.24 -18.82
C ARG A 167 -11.34 8.15 -17.83
N VAL A 168 -10.24 8.38 -17.12
CA VAL A 168 -9.74 7.48 -16.08
C VAL A 168 -9.44 8.32 -14.86
N TYR A 169 -10.03 7.95 -13.73
CA TYR A 169 -9.78 8.57 -12.44
C TYR A 169 -9.18 7.50 -11.50
N PRO A 170 -7.84 7.43 -11.40
CA PRO A 170 -7.18 6.58 -10.42
C PRO A 170 -7.61 6.94 -9.01
N THR A 171 -7.83 5.95 -8.14
CA THR A 171 -8.01 6.27 -6.73
C THR A 171 -6.74 6.96 -6.20
N PRO A 172 -6.86 8.15 -5.59
CA PRO A 172 -5.71 8.92 -5.18
C PRO A 172 -4.96 8.29 -3.99
N MET A 173 -5.60 7.37 -3.25
CA MET A 173 -5.00 6.70 -2.09
C MET A 173 -4.60 5.25 -2.38
N ASN A 174 -4.60 4.78 -3.63
CA ASN A 174 -4.29 3.39 -3.97
C ASN A 174 -5.07 2.34 -3.13
N GLU A 175 -6.37 2.59 -3.00
CA GLU A 175 -7.27 1.86 -2.10
C GLU A 175 -7.40 0.37 -2.43
N GLU A 176 -7.82 -0.41 -1.42
CA GLU A 176 -8.13 -1.82 -1.58
C GLU A 176 -9.47 -1.99 -2.34
N PRO A 177 -9.51 -2.66 -3.51
CA PRO A 177 -10.72 -2.78 -4.32
C PRO A 177 -11.94 -3.34 -3.57
N LEU A 178 -11.73 -4.25 -2.60
CA LEU A 178 -12.85 -4.78 -1.81
C LEU A 178 -13.63 -3.70 -1.02
N TRP A 179 -13.06 -2.52 -0.79
CA TRP A 179 -13.76 -1.41 -0.12
C TRP A 179 -14.92 -0.83 -0.94
N ILE A 180 -15.00 -1.11 -2.24
CA ILE A 180 -16.14 -0.73 -3.11
C ILE A 180 -17.41 -1.48 -2.69
N ILE A 181 -17.29 -2.65 -2.05
CA ILE A 181 -18.44 -3.44 -1.60
C ILE A 181 -19.17 -2.67 -0.49
N PRO A 182 -20.49 -2.42 -0.65
CA PRO A 182 -21.31 -1.77 0.37
C PRO A 182 -21.29 -2.52 1.71
N ASN A 183 -21.37 -1.77 2.82
CA ASN A 183 -21.20 -2.31 4.17
C ASN A 183 -22.15 -3.46 4.52
N ASP A 184 -23.40 -3.37 4.08
CA ASP A 184 -24.43 -4.38 4.26
C ASP A 184 -24.14 -5.70 3.52
N MET A 185 -23.35 -5.65 2.45
CA MET A 185 -22.97 -6.82 1.64
C MET A 185 -21.61 -7.42 2.04
N ARG A 186 -20.79 -6.69 2.80
CA ARG A 186 -19.41 -7.12 3.12
C ARG A 186 -19.36 -8.46 3.83
N GLN A 187 -20.26 -8.70 4.78
CA GLN A 187 -20.27 -9.94 5.56
C GLN A 187 -20.53 -11.16 4.66
N SER A 188 -21.59 -11.12 3.84
CA SER A 188 -21.93 -12.23 2.94
C SER A 188 -20.83 -12.50 1.92
N VAL A 189 -20.20 -11.44 1.37
CA VAL A 189 -19.10 -11.61 0.41
C VAL A 189 -17.86 -12.20 1.09
N CYS A 190 -17.52 -11.75 2.30
CA CYS A 190 -16.41 -12.35 3.06
C CYS A 190 -16.68 -13.82 3.37
N ASP A 191 -17.89 -14.16 3.77
CA ASP A 191 -18.27 -15.55 4.05
C ASP A 191 -18.12 -16.43 2.81
N ASP A 192 -18.56 -15.95 1.65
CA ASP A 192 -18.43 -16.67 0.38
C ASP A 192 -16.98 -16.81 -0.11
N ILE A 193 -16.14 -15.80 0.10
CA ILE A 193 -14.71 -15.86 -0.25
C ILE A 193 -13.96 -16.82 0.69
N ASN A 194 -14.30 -16.80 1.98
CA ASN A 194 -13.64 -17.63 2.99
C ASN A 194 -14.15 -19.08 3.00
N LYS A 195 -15.32 -19.34 2.41
CA LYS A 195 -15.91 -20.68 2.35
C LYS A 195 -15.01 -21.63 1.56
N GLY A 196 -14.62 -22.74 2.20
CA GLY A 196 -13.76 -23.76 1.60
C GLY A 196 -12.28 -23.39 1.54
N GLN A 197 -11.85 -22.34 2.26
CA GLN A 197 -10.43 -22.01 2.42
C GLN A 197 -9.84 -22.75 3.62
N ASP A 198 -8.86 -23.61 3.38
CA ASP A 198 -8.21 -24.41 4.43
C ASP A 198 -7.09 -23.67 5.18
N GLY A 199 -6.68 -22.48 4.72
CA GLY A 199 -5.61 -21.69 5.33
C GLY A 199 -6.05 -20.85 6.54
N ASP A 200 -5.08 -20.46 7.37
CA ASP A 200 -5.29 -19.60 8.55
C ASP A 200 -5.74 -18.17 8.19
N PHE A 201 -5.46 -17.73 6.96
CA PHE A 201 -5.85 -16.41 6.50
C PHE A 201 -7.34 -16.37 6.18
N ARG A 202 -8.02 -15.34 6.71
CA ARG A 202 -9.43 -15.05 6.45
C ARG A 202 -9.56 -13.63 5.94
N VAL A 203 -10.20 -13.47 4.78
CA VAL A 203 -10.51 -12.17 4.20
C VAL A 203 -11.48 -11.45 5.12
N LYS A 204 -11.13 -10.21 5.46
CA LYS A 204 -11.98 -9.27 6.19
C LYS A 204 -11.90 -7.93 5.48
N ILE A 205 -13.05 -7.35 5.16
CA ILE A 205 -13.12 -6.02 4.55
C ILE A 205 -13.23 -5.00 5.68
N VAL A 206 -12.12 -4.31 5.94
CA VAL A 206 -12.02 -3.26 6.95
C VAL A 206 -11.47 -2.01 6.27
N GLY A 207 -12.19 -0.89 6.38
CA GLY A 207 -11.86 0.37 5.72
C GLY A 207 -13.05 0.92 4.94
N GLU A 208 -12.87 2.08 4.33
CA GLU A 208 -13.89 2.73 3.53
C GLU A 208 -13.26 3.46 2.35
N LEU A 209 -14.08 3.73 1.33
CA LEU A 209 -13.67 4.56 0.22
C LEU A 209 -13.25 5.96 0.67
N CYS A 210 -12.13 6.45 0.12
CA CYS A 210 -11.62 7.80 0.28
C CYS A 210 -12.63 8.81 -0.30
N PRO A 211 -12.58 10.09 0.12
CA PRO A 211 -13.63 11.04 -0.23
C PRO A 211 -13.91 11.17 -1.74
N PRO A 212 -12.90 11.24 -2.64
CA PRO A 212 -13.15 11.27 -4.09
C PRO A 212 -13.80 9.98 -4.64
N SER A 213 -13.29 8.81 -4.26
CA SER A 213 -13.87 7.54 -4.69
C SER A 213 -15.30 7.36 -4.19
N ARG A 214 -15.59 7.79 -2.95
CA ARG A 214 -16.92 7.78 -2.37
C ARG A 214 -17.86 8.73 -3.10
N PHE A 215 -17.38 9.92 -3.48
CA PHE A 215 -18.14 10.88 -4.28
C PHE A 215 -18.51 10.27 -5.64
N ILE A 216 -17.55 9.69 -6.35
CA ILE A 216 -17.80 9.05 -7.66
C ILE A 216 -18.80 7.91 -7.50
N PHE A 217 -18.58 7.01 -6.55
CA PHE A 217 -19.47 5.89 -6.28
C PHE A 217 -20.92 6.36 -6.02
N LYS A 218 -21.10 7.33 -5.14
CA LYS A 218 -22.43 7.88 -4.80
C LYS A 218 -23.13 8.47 -6.02
N ASN A 219 -22.44 9.29 -6.80
CA ASN A 219 -23.04 9.94 -7.99
C ASN A 219 -23.37 8.91 -9.09
N LEU A 220 -22.56 7.85 -9.26
CA LEU A 220 -22.88 6.76 -10.18
C LEU A 220 -24.09 5.95 -9.72
N MET A 221 -24.19 5.67 -8.42
CA MET A 221 -25.38 5.02 -7.83
C MET A 221 -26.64 5.85 -8.08
N GLU A 222 -26.59 7.16 -7.87
CA GLU A 222 -27.72 8.06 -8.16
C GLU A 222 -28.06 8.07 -9.66
N LYS A 223 -27.06 8.25 -10.54
CA LYS A 223 -27.25 8.27 -12.00
C LYS A 223 -27.87 6.99 -12.56
N TYR A 224 -27.54 5.84 -11.97
CA TYR A 224 -28.06 4.55 -12.40
C TYR A 224 -29.19 4.02 -11.54
N ASN A 225 -29.85 4.88 -10.73
CA ASN A 225 -30.99 4.52 -9.89
C ASN A 225 -30.72 3.30 -8.98
N GLY A 226 -29.51 3.21 -8.43
CA GLY A 226 -29.08 2.15 -7.53
C GLY A 226 -28.58 0.86 -8.20
N ASP A 227 -28.44 0.83 -9.53
CA ASP A 227 -27.90 -0.34 -10.25
C ASP A 227 -26.40 -0.50 -10.03
N MET A 228 -26.05 -1.27 -8.99
CA MET A 228 -24.68 -1.57 -8.59
C MET A 228 -23.86 -2.23 -9.72
N MET A 229 -24.49 -3.04 -10.58
CA MET A 229 -23.77 -3.73 -11.66
C MET A 229 -23.26 -2.74 -12.70
N LYS A 230 -24.04 -1.70 -13.00
CA LYS A 230 -23.58 -0.59 -13.84
C LYS A 230 -22.49 0.24 -13.16
N VAL A 231 -22.59 0.50 -11.86
CA VAL A 231 -21.52 1.20 -11.13
C VAL A 231 -20.21 0.41 -11.19
N LEU A 232 -20.25 -0.91 -10.94
CA LEU A 232 -19.07 -1.78 -11.01
C LEU A 232 -18.48 -1.90 -12.42
N SER A 233 -19.26 -1.67 -13.48
CA SER A 233 -18.74 -1.61 -14.85
C SER A 233 -17.78 -0.43 -15.07
N HIS A 234 -17.82 0.58 -14.21
CA HIS A 234 -16.89 1.71 -14.19
C HIS A 234 -15.65 1.45 -13.35
N VAL A 235 -15.45 0.23 -12.81
CA VAL A 235 -14.29 -0.10 -11.98
C VAL A 235 -13.32 -0.97 -12.78
N ARG A 236 -12.11 -0.45 -12.99
CA ARG A 236 -10.98 -1.23 -13.48
C ARG A 236 -10.00 -1.47 -12.35
N VAL A 237 -9.80 -2.73 -11.99
CA VAL A 237 -8.79 -3.14 -11.02
C VAL A 237 -7.48 -3.36 -11.74
N LYS A 238 -6.36 -2.98 -11.13
CA LYS A 238 -5.01 -3.14 -11.67
C LYS A 238 -4.01 -3.55 -10.60
N ARG A 239 -2.93 -4.19 -11.03
CA ARG A 239 -1.78 -4.47 -10.18
C ARG A 239 -1.19 -3.17 -9.64
N MET A 240 -0.88 -3.15 -8.35
CA MET A 240 -0.17 -2.05 -7.69
C MET A 240 1.22 -2.51 -7.27
N PHE A 241 2.22 -1.67 -7.49
CA PHE A 241 3.58 -1.86 -7.00
C PHE A 241 3.93 -0.77 -6.00
N ILE A 242 4.61 -1.17 -4.95
CA ILE A 242 5.15 -0.24 -3.96
C ILE A 242 6.48 0.27 -4.51
N SER A 243 6.68 1.58 -4.45
CA SER A 243 7.87 2.26 -4.97
C SER A 243 8.16 3.49 -4.10
N GLU A 244 9.32 3.51 -3.46
CA GLU A 244 9.76 4.70 -2.72
C GLU A 244 10.04 5.86 -3.70
N ALA A 245 10.61 5.57 -4.87
CA ALA A 245 10.98 6.58 -5.86
C ALA A 245 9.77 7.26 -6.49
N ASP A 246 8.70 6.50 -6.74
CA ASP A 246 7.46 7.00 -7.32
C ASP A 246 6.45 7.46 -6.27
N ARG A 247 6.82 7.43 -4.97
CA ARG A 247 5.95 7.79 -3.83
C ARG A 247 4.64 6.97 -3.82
N ILE A 248 4.76 5.65 -3.89
CA ILE A 248 3.64 4.71 -3.83
C ILE A 248 3.85 3.70 -2.71
N GLY A 249 3.05 3.79 -1.65
CA GLY A 249 3.08 2.89 -0.49
C GLY A 249 4.26 3.08 0.45
N ILE A 250 5.23 3.96 0.14
CA ILE A 250 6.34 4.29 1.02
C ILE A 250 6.43 5.80 1.14
N GLY A 251 6.16 6.31 2.34
CA GLY A 251 6.36 7.72 2.70
C GLY A 251 7.58 7.90 3.61
N THR A 252 8.27 9.02 3.49
CA THR A 252 9.37 9.39 4.39
C THR A 252 9.26 10.85 4.75
N PHE A 253 9.07 11.11 6.03
CA PHE A 253 8.98 12.45 6.58
C PHE A 253 10.24 12.78 7.38
N GLN A 254 10.84 13.94 7.10
CA GLN A 254 12.04 14.42 7.79
C GLN A 254 11.74 15.78 8.43
N PRO A 255 12.31 16.07 9.61
CA PRO A 255 12.14 17.36 10.25
C PRO A 255 12.86 18.42 9.43
N LYS A 256 12.22 19.55 9.23
CA LYS A 256 12.82 20.77 8.68
C LYS A 256 12.79 21.86 9.74
N ASP A 257 13.32 23.03 9.42
CA ASP A 257 13.15 24.22 10.26
C ASP A 257 11.63 24.47 10.46
N GLU A 258 11.20 24.66 11.70
CA GLU A 258 9.79 24.84 12.10
C GLU A 258 9.10 25.94 11.29
N LYS A 259 9.82 26.98 10.87
CA LYS A 259 9.26 28.09 10.08
C LYS A 259 8.95 27.72 8.63
N ASN A 260 9.52 26.63 8.14
CA ASN A 260 9.46 26.19 6.74
C ASN A 260 8.79 24.80 6.60
N GLN A 261 8.12 24.33 7.65
CA GLN A 261 7.45 23.03 7.66
C GLN A 261 5.96 23.23 7.89
N ASP A 262 5.13 22.53 7.12
CA ASP A 262 3.68 22.66 7.15
C ASP A 262 3.02 21.27 7.25
N SER A 263 1.92 21.15 7.99
CA SER A 263 1.18 19.89 8.20
C SER A 263 0.59 19.31 6.91
N THR A 264 0.45 20.13 5.86
CA THR A 264 0.05 19.69 4.52
C THR A 264 1.07 18.72 3.91
N GLU A 265 2.35 18.77 4.30
CA GLU A 265 3.34 17.76 3.87
C GLU A 265 2.96 16.34 4.34
N LEU A 266 2.19 16.21 5.42
CA LEU A 266 1.69 14.94 5.93
C LEU A 266 0.31 14.59 5.39
N THR A 267 -0.59 15.56 5.33
CA THR A 267 -2.04 15.34 5.12
C THR A 267 -2.52 15.65 3.71
N GLY A 268 -1.75 16.40 2.91
CA GLY A 268 -2.16 16.96 1.62
C GLY A 268 -2.76 18.35 1.74
N ASP A 269 -3.15 18.95 0.62
CA ASP A 269 -3.68 20.31 0.56
C ASP A 269 -4.81 20.51 -0.46
N ILE A 270 -5.48 21.66 -0.38
CA ILE A 270 -6.52 22.04 -1.35
C ILE A 270 -5.87 22.54 -2.64
N ASN A 271 -6.28 22.00 -3.78
CA ASN A 271 -5.82 22.41 -5.09
C ASN A 271 -6.73 23.48 -5.69
N TYR A 272 -6.32 24.75 -5.60
CA TYR A 272 -7.05 25.89 -6.15
C TYR A 272 -7.37 25.80 -7.65
N ARG A 273 -6.54 25.10 -8.44
CA ARG A 273 -6.85 24.89 -9.87
C ARG A 273 -8.03 23.94 -10.05
N LYS A 274 -8.06 22.86 -9.27
CA LYS A 274 -9.18 21.90 -9.28
C LYS A 274 -10.47 22.51 -8.73
N ILE A 275 -10.39 23.50 -7.82
CA ILE A 275 -11.59 24.26 -7.39
C ILE A 275 -12.24 24.97 -8.58
N ALA A 276 -11.46 25.56 -9.48
CA ALA A 276 -12.01 26.19 -10.68
C ALA A 276 -12.66 25.17 -11.64
N GLU A 277 -12.22 23.91 -11.61
CA GLU A 277 -12.77 22.82 -12.42
C GLU A 277 -14.04 22.21 -11.83
N TYR A 278 -14.06 21.95 -10.51
CA TYR A 278 -15.14 21.28 -9.80
C TYR A 278 -16.15 22.24 -9.15
N GLY A 279 -15.80 23.52 -9.01
CA GLY A 279 -16.68 24.60 -8.58
C GLY A 279 -16.74 24.85 -7.06
N SER A 280 -16.10 24.03 -6.22
CA SER A 280 -16.06 24.25 -4.77
C SER A 280 -14.80 23.66 -4.13
N ASP A 281 -14.33 24.32 -3.07
CA ASP A 281 -13.31 23.84 -2.13
C ASP A 281 -13.78 22.66 -1.27
N SER A 282 -15.09 22.49 -1.11
CA SER A 282 -15.70 21.34 -0.43
C SER A 282 -15.80 20.09 -1.31
N ASP A 283 -15.53 20.20 -2.62
CA ASP A 283 -15.52 19.03 -3.49
C ASP A 283 -14.28 18.17 -3.18
N PRO A 284 -14.45 16.90 -2.79
CA PRO A 284 -13.34 16.07 -2.36
C PRO A 284 -12.30 15.85 -3.48
N ARG A 285 -12.70 15.93 -4.74
CA ARG A 285 -11.79 15.79 -5.89
C ARG A 285 -10.83 16.98 -6.02
N ALA A 286 -11.13 18.11 -5.37
CA ALA A 286 -10.29 19.30 -5.35
C ALA A 286 -9.12 19.21 -4.35
N PHE A 287 -9.07 18.18 -3.51
CA PHE A 287 -7.96 17.96 -2.58
C PHE A 287 -6.82 17.15 -3.25
N ASN A 288 -5.56 17.49 -2.93
CA ASN A 288 -4.39 16.71 -3.29
C ASN A 288 -4.09 15.71 -2.17
N PHE A 289 -4.13 14.42 -2.48
CA PHE A 289 -3.80 13.34 -1.55
C PHE A 289 -2.34 12.93 -1.76
N ASP A 290 -1.42 13.88 -1.64
CA ASP A 290 0.02 13.70 -1.88
C ASP A 290 0.88 13.95 -0.63
N GLY A 291 0.23 14.15 0.52
CA GLY A 291 0.89 14.13 1.82
C GLY A 291 1.45 12.74 2.15
N GLU A 292 2.47 12.69 3.01
CA GLU A 292 3.19 11.44 3.31
C GLU A 292 2.29 10.34 3.89
N PHE A 293 1.20 10.67 4.60
CA PHE A 293 0.22 9.66 5.04
C PHE A 293 -0.55 9.05 3.87
N ASN A 294 -0.89 9.86 2.87
CA ASN A 294 -1.61 9.40 1.69
C ASN A 294 -0.70 8.55 0.80
N VAL A 295 0.54 9.02 0.60
CA VAL A 295 1.60 8.33 -0.15
C VAL A 295 1.90 6.96 0.46
N ALA A 296 2.04 6.89 1.78
CA ALA A 296 2.36 5.65 2.50
C ALA A 296 1.19 4.65 2.58
N ASN A 297 0.01 4.99 2.05
CA ASN A 297 -1.17 4.15 2.22
C ASN A 297 -0.92 2.72 1.73
N ARG A 298 -1.38 1.75 2.52
CA ARG A 298 -1.18 0.30 2.35
C ARG A 298 0.27 -0.20 2.40
N GLY A 299 1.25 0.66 2.68
CA GLY A 299 2.64 0.24 2.92
C GLY A 299 3.17 0.80 4.24
N MET A 300 4.18 1.67 4.21
CA MET A 300 4.84 2.17 5.42
C MET A 300 5.23 3.65 5.33
N ILE A 301 5.21 4.32 6.47
CA ILE A 301 5.73 5.67 6.65
C ILE A 301 6.91 5.64 7.63
N GLU A 302 8.01 6.31 7.27
CA GLU A 302 9.14 6.53 8.14
C GLU A 302 9.16 7.99 8.62
N PHE A 303 9.12 8.21 9.93
CA PHE A 303 9.41 9.51 10.53
C PHE A 303 10.85 9.55 11.00
N VAL A 304 11.70 10.28 10.28
CA VAL A 304 13.10 10.50 10.66
C VAL A 304 13.13 11.52 11.79
N GLU A 305 13.78 11.19 12.91
CA GLU A 305 13.98 12.11 14.04
C GLU A 305 12.70 12.83 14.51
N VAL A 306 11.55 12.13 14.54
CA VAL A 306 10.21 12.67 14.86
C VAL A 306 10.16 13.51 16.14
N LEU A 307 11.01 13.19 17.13
CA LEU A 307 11.07 13.90 18.41
C LEU A 307 11.72 15.30 18.34
N LYS A 308 12.26 15.68 17.17
CA LYS A 308 12.74 17.04 16.89
C LYS A 308 11.67 17.93 16.26
N LEU A 309 10.49 17.38 15.92
CA LEU A 309 9.39 18.14 15.37
C LEU A 309 8.71 18.98 16.45
N ASP A 310 8.10 20.08 16.03
CA ASP A 310 7.16 20.83 16.87
C ASP A 310 6.01 19.90 17.30
N VAL A 311 5.56 20.07 18.55
CA VAL A 311 4.42 19.37 19.15
C VAL A 311 3.17 19.48 18.28
N ALA A 312 3.00 20.57 17.53
CA ALA A 312 1.89 20.76 16.61
C ALA A 312 1.75 19.61 15.58
N PHE A 313 2.87 19.11 15.03
CA PHE A 313 2.88 18.00 14.07
C PHE A 313 2.52 16.66 14.72
N LEU A 314 2.71 16.54 16.04
CA LEU A 314 2.34 15.33 16.75
C LEU A 314 0.81 15.20 16.89
N TYR A 315 0.03 16.29 16.76
CA TYR A 315 -1.43 16.20 16.76
C TYR A 315 -1.96 15.42 15.56
N ASP A 316 -1.33 15.55 14.38
CA ASP A 316 -1.71 14.78 13.19
C ASP A 316 -1.46 13.27 13.37
N LEU A 317 -0.66 12.86 14.36
CA LEU A 317 -0.41 11.45 14.71
C LEU A 317 -1.38 10.90 15.77
N LEU A 318 -2.17 11.77 16.41
CA LEU A 318 -3.08 11.41 17.50
C LEU A 318 -4.55 11.28 17.06
N GLY A 319 -4.84 11.62 15.80
CA GLY A 319 -6.18 11.56 15.19
C GLY A 319 -6.65 10.18 14.77
#